data_AF-G2E8B2-F1
#
_entry.id   AF-G2E8B2-F1
#
_cell.length_a   1.000
_cell.length_b   1.000
_cell.length_c   1.000
_cell.angle_alpha   90.00
_cell.angle_beta   90.00
_cell.angle_gamma   90.00
#
_symmetry.space_group_name_H-M   'P 1'
#
loop_
_entity.id
_entity.type
_entity.pdbx_description
1 polymer ?
#
loop_
_entity_poly.entity_id
_entity_poly.type
_entity_poly.pdbx_seq_one_letter_code
_entity_poly.pdbx_strand_id
1 'polypeptide(L)' 'MRTVTLLIALFGLAGCVQDSNTAVGTLEWDRVELIAELSEPIVEIRHREGDQLAEGEVILRLDPRRSQARLDAAR' A
#
# COMPACT_ATOMS: atom_id res chain seq x y z
N MET A 1 -17.39 41.41 42.84
CA MET A 1 -17.42 41.60 41.36
C MET A 1 -16.03 41.47 40.75
N ARG A 2 -15.01 42.21 41.22
CA ARG A 2 -13.65 42.17 40.64
C ARG A 2 -12.98 40.79 40.64
N THR A 3 -13.20 39.99 41.68
CA THR A 3 -12.69 38.60 41.79
C THR A 3 -13.37 37.63 40.82
N VAL A 4 -14.67 37.80 40.57
CA VAL A 4 -15.44 36.97 39.63
C VAL A 4 -14.99 37.23 38.20
N THR A 5 -14.75 38.50 37.84
CA THR A 5 -14.21 38.88 36.53
C THR A 5 -12.83 38.28 36.29
N LEU A 6 -11.99 38.22 37.34
CA LEU A 6 -10.65 37.61 37.29
C LEU A 6 -10.71 36.09 37.09
N LEU A 7 -11.64 35.41 37.77
CA LEU A 7 -11.88 33.97 37.62
C LEU A 7 -12.39 33.61 36.23
N ILE A 8 -13.32 34.40 35.67
CA ILE A 8 -13.83 34.21 34.31
C ILE A 8 -12.73 34.43 33.28
N ALA A 9 -11.90 35.45 33.45
CA ALA A 9 -10.74 35.69 32.59
C ALA A 9 -9.77 34.50 32.64
N LEU A 10 -9.45 33.99 33.84
CA LEU A 10 -8.53 32.86 34.01
C LEU A 10 -9.06 31.57 33.37
N PHE A 11 -10.37 31.32 33.44
CA PHE A 11 -11.02 30.18 32.77
C PHE A 11 -10.95 30.27 31.25
N GLY A 12 -11.02 31.49 30.69
CA GLY A 12 -10.88 31.72 29.25
C GLY A 12 -9.50 31.35 28.69
N LEU A 13 -8.45 31.37 29.53
CA LEU A 13 -7.09 30.99 29.11
C LEU A 13 -6.86 29.47 29.07
N ALA A 14 -7.73 28.65 29.68
CA ALA A 14 -7.55 27.20 29.75
C ALA A 14 -7.88 26.45 28.44
N GLY A 15 -8.48 27.12 27.45
CA GLY A 15 -8.89 26.51 26.17
C GLY A 15 -7.79 26.46 25.09
N CYS A 16 -6.65 27.12 25.32
CA CYS A 16 -5.55 27.09 24.36
C CYS A 16 -4.69 25.85 24.60
N VAL A 17 -5.13 24.71 24.07
CA VAL A 17 -4.33 23.48 24.04
C VAL A 17 -3.71 23.35 22.65
N GLN A 18 -2.38 23.33 22.60
CA GLN A 18 -1.63 23.12 21.37
C GLN A 18 -1.22 21.65 21.36
N ASP A 19 -1.82 20.85 20.47
CA ASP A 19 -1.56 19.42 20.39
C ASP A 19 -0.14 19.18 19.85
N SER A 20 0.82 19.07 20.77
CA SER A 20 2.25 19.01 20.48
C SER A 20 2.67 17.70 19.82
N ASN A 21 1.77 16.72 19.69
CA ASN A 21 2.05 15.41 19.11
C ASN A 21 1.43 15.21 17.73
N THR A 22 1.17 16.31 17.00
CA THR A 22 0.69 16.25 15.62
C THR A 22 1.84 15.88 14.69
N ALA A 23 1.95 14.60 14.34
CA ALA A 23 2.87 14.12 13.31
C ALA A 23 2.15 14.10 11.96
N VAL A 24 2.49 15.05 11.09
CA VAL A 24 2.05 15.04 9.69
C VAL A 24 3.05 14.24 8.86
N GLY A 25 2.55 13.42 7.95
CA GLY A 25 3.39 12.59 7.09
C GLY A 25 2.54 11.78 6.12
N THR A 26 3.22 11.11 5.20
CA THR A 26 2.59 10.15 4.30
C THR A 26 2.70 8.77 4.89
N LEU A 27 1.63 7.98 4.78
CA LEU A 27 1.70 6.55 5.08
C LEU A 27 2.38 5.85 3.90
N GLU A 28 3.60 5.39 4.13
CA GLU A 28 4.35 4.62 3.15
C GLU A 28 4.06 3.12 3.33
N TRP A 29 4.13 2.38 2.22
CA TRP A 29 4.06 0.93 2.20
C TRP A 29 5.16 0.35 1.31
N ASP A 30 5.46 -0.93 1.51
CA ASP A 30 6.36 -1.62 0.59
C ASP A 30 5.59 -1.97 -0.69
N ARG A 31 6.14 -1.55 -1.83
CA ARG A 31 5.56 -1.81 -3.15
C ARG A 31 6.48 -2.75 -3.89
N VAL A 32 5.98 -3.94 -4.17
CA VAL A 32 6.62 -4.90 -5.06
C VAL A 32 5.91 -4.88 -6.41
N GLU A 33 6.66 -4.62 -7.48
CA GLU A 33 6.17 -4.71 -8.85
C GLU A 33 6.55 -6.06 -9.44
N LEU A 34 5.56 -6.77 -9.99
CA LEU A 34 5.79 -8.02 -10.71
C LEU A 34 5.91 -7.73 -12.21
N ILE A 35 7.11 -7.91 -12.75
CA ILE A 35 7.40 -7.70 -14.18
C ILE A 35 7.39 -9.06 -14.88
N ALA A 36 6.83 -9.12 -16.09
CA ALA A 36 6.87 -10.33 -16.91
C ALA A 36 8.32 -10.64 -17.33
N GLU A 37 8.77 -11.86 -17.06
CA GLU A 37 10.14 -12.31 -17.39
C GLU A 37 10.37 -12.51 -18.89
N LEU A 38 9.28 -12.71 -19.65
CA LEU A 38 9.30 -12.99 -21.07
C LEU A 38 8.21 -12.20 -21.79
N SER A 39 8.50 -11.81 -23.04
CA SER A 39 7.55 -11.15 -23.93
C SER A 39 6.59 -12.14 -24.60
N GLU A 40 5.84 -12.89 -23.80
CA GLU A 40 4.84 -13.85 -24.27
C GLU A 40 3.41 -13.39 -23.91
N PRO A 41 2.38 -13.80 -24.66
CA PRO A 41 1.00 -13.42 -24.34
C PRO A 41 0.53 -13.93 -22.98
N ILE A 42 -0.26 -13.11 -22.26
CA ILE A 42 -0.97 -13.56 -21.05
C ILE A 42 -2.18 -14.38 -21.48
N VAL A 43 -2.26 -15.63 -21.03
CA VAL A 43 -3.35 -16.56 -21.35
C VAL A 43 -4.32 -16.76 -20.18
N GLU A 44 -3.91 -16.39 -18.97
CA GLU A 44 -4.72 -16.55 -17.76
C GLU A 44 -4.31 -15.50 -16.71
N ILE A 45 -5.30 -14.91 -16.04
CA ILE A 45 -5.14 -14.08 -14.85
C ILE A 45 -6.02 -14.71 -13.77
N ARG A 46 -5.42 -15.12 -12.64
CA ARG A 46 -6.11 -15.92 -11.61
C ARG A 46 -6.62 -15.09 -10.44
N HIS A 47 -6.08 -13.88 -10.26
CA HIS A 47 -6.40 -13.00 -9.15
C HIS A 47 -6.96 -11.67 -9.63
N ARG A 48 -7.69 -11.01 -8.75
CA ARG A 48 -8.24 -9.68 -8.95
C ARG A 48 -7.56 -8.69 -8.01
N GLU A 49 -7.73 -7.41 -8.32
CA GLU A 49 -7.22 -6.33 -7.48
C GLU A 49 -7.80 -6.44 -6.06
N GLY A 50 -6.92 -6.36 -5.07
CA GLY A 50 -7.28 -6.45 -3.64
C GLY A 50 -7.25 -7.86 -3.05
N ASP A 51 -7.01 -8.91 -3.85
CA ASP A 51 -6.85 -10.27 -3.34
C ASP A 51 -5.59 -10.36 -2.45
N GLN A 52 -5.70 -11.13 -1.36
CA GLN A 52 -4.52 -11.54 -0.59
C GLN A 52 -3.85 -12.73 -1.26
N LEU A 53 -2.52 -12.70 -1.31
CA LEU A 53 -1.72 -13.73 -1.97
C LEU A 53 -0.85 -14.46 -0.95
N ALA A 54 -0.70 -15.77 -1.15
CA ALA A 54 0.30 -16.58 -0.47
C ALA A 54 1.58 -16.73 -1.31
N GLU A 55 2.67 -17.13 -0.66
CA GLU A 55 3.92 -17.44 -1.37
C GLU A 55 3.71 -18.60 -2.36
N GLY A 56 4.26 -18.43 -3.57
CA GLY A 56 4.16 -19.42 -4.65
C GLY A 56 2.81 -19.45 -5.38
N GLU A 57 1.87 -18.58 -5.01
CA GLU A 57 0.58 -18.51 -5.66
C GLU A 57 0.69 -17.94 -7.09
N VAL A 58 0.02 -18.59 -8.03
CA VAL A 58 0.11 -18.23 -9.45
C VAL A 58 -0.82 -17.05 -9.74
N ILE A 59 -0.25 -15.87 -9.94
CA ILE A 59 -1.00 -14.65 -10.22
C ILE A 59 -1.54 -14.63 -11.67
N LEU A 60 -0.67 -14.96 -12.63
CA LEU A 60 -0.98 -14.99 -14.06
C LEU A 60 -0.17 -16.08 -14.76
N ARG A 61 -0.55 -16.42 -15.99
CA ARG A 61 0.18 -17.37 -16.84
C ARG A 61 0.47 -16.79 -18.21
N LEU A 62 1.73 -16.90 -18.62
CA LEU A 62 2.19 -16.61 -19.98
C LEU A 62 2.06 -17.85 -20.86
N ASP A 63 1.86 -17.66 -22.16
CA ASP A 63 1.81 -18.74 -23.15
C ASP A 63 3.16 -19.49 -23.22
N PRO A 64 3.22 -20.78 -22.88
CA PRO A 64 4.49 -21.50 -22.79
C PRO A 64 5.00 -22.02 -24.15
N ARG A 65 4.21 -21.96 -25.23
CA ARG A 65 4.47 -22.72 -26.46
C ARG A 65 5.86 -22.43 -27.06
N ARG A 66 6.25 -21.16 -27.14
CA ARG A 66 7.55 -20.76 -27.71
C ARG A 66 8.71 -21.18 -26.81
N SER A 67 8.59 -20.99 -25.51
CA SER A 67 9.60 -21.39 -24.53
C SER A 67 9.79 -22.90 -24.54
N GLN A 68 8.70 -23.66 -24.58
CA GLN A 68 8.76 -25.12 -24.65
C GLN A 68 9.43 -25.62 -25.93
N ALA A 69 9.06 -25.06 -27.09
CA ALA A 69 9.69 -25.44 -28.36
C ALA A 69 11.22 -25.18 -28.37
N ARG A 70 11.68 -24.10 -27.73
CA ARG A 70 13.12 -23.82 -27.58
C ARG A 70 13.82 -24.84 -26.69
N LEU A 71 13.18 -25.23 -25.58
CA LEU A 71 13.73 -26.25 -24.67
C LEU A 71 13.83 -27.61 -25.36
N ASP A 72 12.80 -28.00 -26.11
CA ASP A 72 12.77 -29.28 -26.81
C ASP A 72 13.85 -29.36 -27.91
N ALA A 73 14.14 -28.23 -28.58
CA ALA A 73 15.18 -28.14 -29.60
C ALA A 73 16.62 -28.18 -29.05
N ALA A 74 16.80 -27.93 -27.76
CA ALA A 74 18.10 -27.92 -27.09
C ALA A 74 18.45 -29.27 -26.40
N ARG A 75 17.51 -30.22 -26.41
CA ARG A 75 17.71 -31.59 -25.91
C ARG A 75 18.35 -32.46 -26.99
#